data_AF-A0A0F6SHY5-F1
#
_entry.id   AF-A0A0F6SHY5-F1
#
_cell.length_a   1.000
_cell.length_b   1.000
_cell.length_c   1.000
_cell.angle_alpha   90.00
_cell.angle_beta   90.00
_cell.angle_gamma   90.00
#
_symmetry.space_group_name_H-M   'P 1'
#
loop_
_entity.id
_entity.type
_entity.pdbx_description
1 polymer ?
#
loop_
_entity_poly.entity_id
_entity_poly.type
_entity_poly.pdbx_seq_one_letter_code
_entity_poly.pdbx_strand_id
1 'polypeptide(L)'
;MTAARIPFTPADESAIRTLVGTMLFLLVVNFVFGAFGVLGGCLSFAGVPAQAQFHPMAAVGAGITALMILVYGAGMIGQGALLVQVRRSLEQVVTTDTQDQALLATAFARLRLFFLLEAVLFFVIMGMQCGGFLTQAFGPATPMMPGAMGGGL
;
A
#
# COMPACT_ATOMS: atom_id res chain seq x y z
N MET A 1 -28.05 -8.99 -25.18
CA MET A 1 -27.54 -7.61 -25.14
C MET A 1 -26.53 -7.47 -26.24
N THR A 2 -26.83 -6.71 -27.29
CA THR A 2 -25.94 -6.45 -28.42
C THR A 2 -24.76 -5.62 -27.92
N ALA A 3 -23.56 -6.20 -27.94
CA ALA A 3 -22.33 -5.52 -27.56
C ALA A 3 -22.06 -4.40 -28.57
N ALA A 4 -22.47 -3.18 -28.24
CA ALA A 4 -22.22 -2.00 -29.05
C ALA A 4 -20.76 -1.58 -28.87
N ARG A 5 -20.01 -1.56 -29.98
CA ARG A 5 -18.68 -0.96 -30.07
C ARG A 5 -18.76 0.51 -29.66
N ILE A 6 -17.92 0.94 -28.73
CA ILE A 6 -17.81 2.36 -28.40
C ILE A 6 -16.80 2.95 -29.40
N PRO A 7 -17.20 3.86 -30.32
CA PRO A 7 -16.24 4.52 -31.18
C PRO A 7 -15.40 5.48 -30.34
N PHE A 8 -14.23 5.04 -29.90
CA PHE A 8 -13.27 5.90 -29.20
C PHE A 8 -12.73 6.96 -30.15
N THR A 9 -12.66 8.19 -29.67
CA THR A 9 -11.95 9.25 -30.39
C THR A 9 -10.44 9.08 -30.21
N PRO A 10 -9.60 9.67 -31.08
CA PRO A 10 -8.15 9.68 -30.88
C PRO A 10 -7.72 10.29 -29.54
N ALA A 11 -8.53 11.21 -28.99
CA ALA A 11 -8.31 11.78 -27.66
C ALA A 11 -8.54 10.73 -26.56
N ASP A 12 -9.58 9.90 -26.67
CA ASP A 12 -9.88 8.83 -25.71
C ASP A 12 -8.79 7.75 -25.72
N GLU A 13 -8.30 7.37 -26.91
CA GLU A 13 -7.17 6.43 -27.02
C GLU A 13 -5.90 6.97 -26.35
N SER A 14 -5.62 8.27 -26.51
CA SER A 14 -4.47 8.90 -25.87
C SER A 14 -4.60 8.89 -24.34
N ALA A 15 -5.80 9.18 -23.82
CA ALA A 15 -6.09 9.15 -22.39
C ALA A 15 -5.97 7.73 -21.82
N ILE A 16 -6.47 6.71 -22.53
CA ILE A 16 -6.34 5.30 -22.14
C ILE A 16 -4.88 4.88 -22.11
N ARG A 17 -4.06 5.28 -23.10
CA ARG A 17 -2.62 4.98 -23.10
C ARG A 17 -1.89 5.63 -21.92
N THR A 18 -2.19 6.89 -21.62
CA THR A 18 -1.63 7.57 -20.45
C THR A 18 -2.05 6.88 -19.15
N LEU A 19 -3.33 6.51 -19.03
CA LEU A 19 -3.85 5.77 -17.88
C LEU A 19 -3.13 4.42 -17.69
N VAL A 20 -2.94 3.66 -18.76
CA VAL A 20 -2.18 2.39 -18.74
C VAL A 20 -0.73 2.63 -18.31
N GLY A 21 -0.09 3.69 -18.79
CA GLY A 21 1.26 4.09 -18.38
C GLY A 21 1.34 4.45 -16.90
N THR A 22 0.39 5.23 -16.38
CA THR A 22 0.32 5.56 -14.94
C THR A 22 0.07 4.31 -14.09
N MET A 23 -0.80 3.39 -14.53
CA MET A 23 -1.04 2.12 -13.84
C MET A 23 0.22 1.25 -13.77
N LEU A 24 1.02 1.23 -14.82
CA LEU A 24 2.32 0.54 -14.84
C LEU A 24 3.29 1.13 -13.80
N PHE A 25 3.38 2.45 -13.74
CA PHE A 25 4.19 3.13 -12.74
C PHE A 25 3.71 2.81 -11.31
N LEU A 26 2.41 2.96 -11.05
CA LEU A 26 1.80 2.65 -9.76
C LEU A 26 1.97 1.18 -9.38
N LEU A 27 1.94 0.27 -10.34
CA LEU A 27 2.18 -1.15 -10.13
C LEU A 27 3.60 -1.40 -9.62
N VAL A 28 4.61 -0.80 -10.26
CA VAL A 28 6.01 -0.93 -9.81
C VAL A 28 6.17 -0.39 -8.40
N VAL A 29 5.63 0.81 -8.15
CA VAL A 29 5.63 1.43 -6.81
C VAL A 29 4.99 0.48 -5.78
N ASN A 30 3.80 -0.04 -6.06
CA ASN A 30 3.07 -0.93 -5.17
C ASN A 30 3.85 -2.21 -4.83
N PHE A 31 4.47 -2.86 -5.83
CA PHE A 31 5.28 -4.05 -5.57
C PHE A 31 6.56 -3.75 -4.80
N VAL A 32 7.24 -2.64 -5.11
CA VAL A 32 8.49 -2.25 -4.43
C VAL A 32 8.21 -1.92 -2.97
N PHE A 33 7.27 -1.00 -2.69
CA PHE A 33 6.89 -0.65 -1.33
C PHE A 33 6.24 -1.83 -0.60
N GLY A 34 5.48 -2.66 -1.30
CA GLY A 34 4.91 -3.88 -0.76
C GLY A 34 5.96 -4.89 -0.31
N ALA A 35 6.96 -5.17 -1.15
CA ALA A 35 8.06 -6.06 -0.82
C ALA A 35 8.90 -5.54 0.35
N PHE A 36 9.25 -4.25 0.34
CA PHE A 36 9.95 -3.62 1.46
C PHE A 36 9.12 -3.62 2.74
N GLY A 37 7.81 -3.41 2.65
CA GLY A 37 6.89 -3.50 3.78
C GLY A 37 6.86 -4.91 4.38
N VAL A 38 6.71 -5.95 3.56
CA VAL A 38 6.72 -7.35 4.05
C VAL A 38 8.06 -7.69 4.70
N LEU A 39 9.18 -7.38 4.03
CA LEU A 39 10.51 -7.62 4.57
C LEU A 39 10.76 -6.85 5.87
N GLY A 40 10.41 -5.56 5.90
CA GLY A 40 10.54 -4.70 7.07
C GLY A 40 9.68 -5.18 8.25
N GLY A 41 8.46 -5.63 7.99
CA GLY A 41 7.58 -6.23 8.99
C GLY A 41 8.19 -7.49 9.59
N CYS A 42 8.64 -8.44 8.75
CA CYS A 42 9.31 -9.66 9.18
C CYS A 42 10.57 -9.38 10.02
N LEU A 43 11.41 -8.43 9.60
CA LEU A 43 12.61 -8.04 10.35
C LEU A 43 12.27 -7.38 11.68
N SER A 44 11.20 -6.57 11.72
CA SER A 44 10.76 -5.90 12.95
C SER A 44 10.29 -6.89 14.02
N PHE A 45 9.71 -8.03 13.63
CA PHE A 45 9.35 -9.10 14.58
C PHE A 45 10.55 -9.72 15.30
N ALA A 46 11.74 -9.72 14.69
CA ALA A 46 12.93 -10.31 15.31
C ALA A 46 13.37 -9.55 16.59
N GLY A 47 13.08 -8.26 16.69
CA GLY A 47 13.44 -7.42 17.84
C GLY A 47 12.44 -7.46 19.01
N VAL A 48 11.21 -7.95 18.77
CA VAL A 48 10.13 -7.95 19.78
C VAL A 48 10.43 -8.83 21.00
N PRO A 49 10.98 -10.06 20.86
CA PRO A 49 11.25 -10.93 22.02
C PRO A 49 12.24 -10.31 23.01
N ALA A 50 13.27 -9.62 22.51
CA ALA A 50 14.26 -8.94 23.35
C ALA A 50 13.63 -7.77 24.12
N GLN A 51 12.75 -6.98 23.49
CA GLN A 51 12.04 -5.91 24.17
C GLN A 51 11.05 -6.43 25.21
N ALA A 52 10.40 -7.59 24.98
CA ALA A 52 9.40 -8.14 25.90
C ALA A 52 9.99 -8.49 27.27
N GLN A 53 11.29 -8.79 27.34
CA GLN A 53 11.99 -9.12 28.58
C GLN A 53 12.22 -7.90 29.49
N PHE A 54 12.38 -6.72 28.91
CA PHE A 54 12.75 -5.50 29.66
C PHE A 54 11.66 -4.43 29.66
N HIS A 55 10.87 -4.34 28.59
CA HIS A 55 9.83 -3.34 28.36
C HIS A 55 8.59 -4.00 27.71
N PRO A 56 7.77 -4.74 28.47
CA PRO A 56 6.69 -5.54 27.92
C PRO A 56 5.65 -4.70 27.15
N MET A 57 5.32 -3.50 27.64
CA MET A 57 4.39 -2.59 26.96
C MET A 57 4.97 -2.01 25.67
N ALA A 58 6.28 -1.76 25.61
CA ALA A 58 6.95 -1.34 24.38
C ALA A 58 6.98 -2.46 23.35
N ALA A 59 7.19 -3.71 23.79
CA ALA A 59 7.16 -4.88 22.93
C ALA A 59 5.77 -5.10 22.31
N VAL A 60 4.68 -4.80 23.04
CA VAL A 60 3.31 -4.80 22.48
C VAL A 60 3.19 -3.75 21.37
N GLY A 61 3.66 -2.52 21.61
CA GLY A 61 3.70 -1.46 20.60
C GLY A 61 4.49 -1.86 19.34
N ALA A 62 5.67 -2.44 19.54
CA ALA A 62 6.54 -2.89 18.46
C ALA A 62 5.92 -4.05 17.67
N GLY A 63 5.26 -4.98 18.36
CA GLY A 63 4.50 -6.07 17.74
C GLY A 63 3.32 -5.57 16.90
N ILE A 64 2.55 -4.60 17.40
CA ILE A 64 1.48 -3.94 16.63
C ILE A 64 2.07 -3.27 15.39
N THR A 65 3.18 -2.55 15.55
CA THR A 65 3.85 -1.83 14.45
C THR A 65 4.34 -2.81 13.37
N ALA A 66 5.04 -3.87 13.77
CA ALA A 66 5.55 -4.91 12.86
C ALA A 66 4.41 -5.62 12.11
N LEU A 67 3.32 -5.94 12.81
CA LEU A 67 2.13 -6.54 12.19
C LEU A 67 1.49 -5.60 11.17
N MET A 68 1.29 -4.34 11.52
CA MET A 68 0.69 -3.35 10.63
C MET A 68 1.56 -3.08 9.40
N ILE A 69 2.89 -3.01 9.55
CA ILE A 69 3.84 -2.90 8.44
C ILE A 69 3.73 -4.11 7.50
N LEU A 70 3.63 -5.32 8.05
CA LEU A 70 3.50 -6.56 7.26
C LEU A 70 2.16 -6.60 6.50
N VAL A 71 1.06 -6.28 7.18
CA VAL A 71 -0.28 -6.19 6.56
C VAL A 71 -0.30 -5.10 5.49
N TYR A 72 0.31 -3.96 5.74
CA TYR A 72 0.43 -2.88 4.76
C TYR A 72 1.21 -3.35 3.52
N GLY A 73 2.37 -3.98 3.71
CA GLY A 73 3.17 -4.52 2.62
C GLY A 73 2.41 -5.55 1.78
N ALA A 74 1.70 -6.48 2.43
CA ALA A 74 0.85 -7.46 1.75
C ALA A 74 -0.32 -6.79 0.99
N GLY A 75 -0.92 -5.75 1.56
CA GLY A 75 -1.99 -4.97 0.92
C GLY A 75 -1.52 -4.24 -0.33
N MET A 76 -0.33 -3.62 -0.30
CA MET A 76 0.30 -2.98 -1.47
C MET A 76 0.57 -4.00 -2.60
N ILE A 77 1.00 -5.21 -2.25
CA ILE A 77 1.13 -6.31 -3.23
C ILE A 77 -0.24 -6.68 -3.83
N GLY A 78 -1.29 -6.75 -3.00
CA GLY A 78 -2.65 -6.98 -3.44
C GLY A 78 -3.17 -5.89 -4.39
N GLN A 79 -2.87 -4.63 -4.12
CA GLN A 79 -3.15 -3.50 -5.00
C GLN A 79 -2.39 -3.62 -6.33
N GLY A 80 -1.11 -3.99 -6.29
CA GLY A 80 -0.32 -4.28 -7.49
C GLY A 80 -0.98 -5.37 -8.36
N ALA A 81 -1.50 -6.44 -7.75
CA ALA A 81 -2.21 -7.50 -8.45
C ALA A 81 -3.53 -7.00 -9.07
N LEU A 82 -4.28 -6.13 -8.40
CA LEU A 82 -5.47 -5.49 -8.97
C LEU A 82 -5.12 -4.60 -10.16
N LEU A 83 -4.02 -3.85 -10.10
CA LEU A 83 -3.55 -3.01 -11.20
C LEU A 83 -3.14 -3.84 -12.43
N VAL A 84 -2.51 -5.01 -12.25
CA VAL A 84 -2.25 -5.95 -13.37
C VAL A 84 -3.57 -6.32 -14.07
N GLN A 85 -4.59 -6.63 -13.27
CA GLN A 85 -5.88 -7.06 -13.79
C GLN A 85 -6.65 -5.94 -14.49
N VAL A 86 -6.62 -4.72 -13.94
CA VAL A 86 -7.22 -3.54 -14.59
C VAL A 86 -6.53 -3.26 -15.91
N ARG A 87 -5.19 -3.25 -15.93
CA ARG A 87 -4.38 -3.03 -17.13
C ARG A 87 -4.73 -4.04 -18.22
N ARG A 88 -4.75 -5.34 -17.91
CA ARG A 88 -5.08 -6.39 -18.89
C ARG A 88 -6.46 -6.19 -19.50
N SER A 89 -7.45 -5.80 -18.70
CA SER A 89 -8.79 -5.50 -19.20
C SER A 89 -8.82 -4.25 -20.09
N LEU A 90 -8.09 -3.19 -19.75
CA LEU A 90 -7.99 -1.99 -20.58
C LEU A 90 -7.22 -2.22 -21.89
N GLU A 91 -6.16 -3.03 -21.86
CA GLU A 91 -5.44 -3.44 -23.08
C GLU A 91 -6.35 -4.24 -24.02
N GLN A 92 -7.23 -5.10 -23.48
CA GLN A 92 -8.21 -5.84 -24.29
C GLN A 92 -9.27 -4.93 -24.91
N VAL A 93 -9.70 -3.86 -24.24
CA VAL A 93 -10.62 -2.85 -24.82
C VAL A 93 -9.99 -2.16 -26.03
N VAL A 94 -8.69 -1.91 -26.02
CA VAL A 94 -8.00 -1.23 -27.14
C VAL A 94 -7.67 -2.20 -28.29
N THR A 95 -7.52 -3.49 -28.01
CA THR A 95 -7.03 -4.48 -28.98
C THR A 95 -8.09 -5.42 -29.54
N THR A 96 -9.27 -5.52 -28.92
CA THR A 96 -10.34 -6.42 -29.36
C THR A 96 -11.63 -5.64 -29.63
N ASP A 97 -12.22 -5.82 -30.81
CA ASP A 97 -13.48 -5.16 -31.23
C ASP A 97 -14.75 -5.81 -30.63
N THR A 98 -14.63 -6.51 -29.50
CA THR A 98 -15.74 -7.26 -28.91
C THR A 98 -15.80 -7.08 -27.40
N GLN A 99 -16.98 -6.71 -26.88
CA GLN A 99 -17.32 -6.63 -25.45
C GLN A 99 -16.69 -5.47 -24.64
N ASP A 100 -16.43 -4.32 -25.26
CA ASP A 100 -15.83 -3.12 -24.63
C ASP A 100 -16.49 -2.75 -23.29
N GLN A 101 -17.83 -2.72 -23.25
CA GLN A 101 -18.59 -2.36 -22.05
C GLN A 101 -18.37 -3.33 -20.87
N ALA A 102 -18.24 -4.64 -21.15
CA ALA A 102 -18.03 -5.64 -20.09
C ALA A 102 -16.59 -5.57 -19.54
N LEU A 103 -15.61 -5.33 -20.42
CA LEU A 103 -14.21 -5.16 -20.03
C LEU A 103 -14.00 -3.86 -19.25
N LEU A 104 -14.62 -2.76 -19.68
CA LEU A 104 -14.62 -1.49 -18.94
C LEU A 104 -15.30 -1.62 -17.57
N ALA A 105 -16.47 -2.26 -17.50
CA ALA A 105 -17.16 -2.52 -16.23
C ALA A 105 -16.27 -3.33 -15.27
N THR A 106 -15.57 -4.34 -15.78
CA THR A 106 -14.62 -5.14 -14.99
C THR A 106 -13.43 -4.31 -14.51
N ALA A 107 -12.86 -3.48 -15.39
CA ALA A 107 -11.77 -2.58 -15.04
C ALA A 107 -12.19 -1.57 -13.95
N PHE A 108 -13.37 -0.96 -14.07
CA PHE A 108 -13.90 -0.04 -13.06
C PHE A 108 -14.23 -0.74 -11.73
N ALA A 109 -14.78 -1.96 -11.76
CA ALA A 109 -15.04 -2.73 -10.54
C ALA A 109 -13.74 -3.02 -9.78
N ARG A 110 -12.67 -3.38 -10.51
CA ARG A 110 -11.34 -3.61 -9.91
C ARG A 110 -10.68 -2.32 -9.41
N LEU A 111 -10.86 -1.21 -10.12
CA LEU A 111 -10.44 0.12 -9.63
C LEU A 111 -11.17 0.51 -8.34
N ARG A 112 -12.46 0.20 -8.23
CA ARG A 112 -13.21 0.43 -7.00
C ARG A 112 -12.65 -0.40 -5.84
N LEU A 113 -12.29 -1.67 -6.08
CA LEU A 113 -11.63 -2.51 -5.09
C LEU A 113 -10.24 -1.96 -4.71
N PHE A 114 -9.50 -1.41 -5.68
CA PHE A 114 -8.22 -0.76 -5.43
C PHE A 114 -8.38 0.43 -4.46
N PHE A 115 -9.35 1.32 -4.70
CA PHE A 115 -9.61 2.46 -3.80
C PHE A 115 -10.17 2.03 -2.43
N LEU A 116 -10.99 0.98 -2.38
CA LEU A 116 -11.46 0.43 -1.12
C LEU A 116 -10.29 -0.13 -0.30
N LEU A 117 -9.37 -0.85 -0.95
CA LEU A 117 -8.18 -1.38 -0.32
C LEU A 117 -7.25 -0.25 0.14
N GLU A 118 -7.10 0.82 -0.64
CA GLU A 118 -6.36 2.03 -0.24
C GLU A 118 -6.94 2.63 1.05
N ALA A 119 -8.27 2.75 1.13
CA ALA A 119 -8.94 3.25 2.33
C ALA A 119 -8.69 2.34 3.55
N VAL A 120 -8.65 1.02 3.37
CA VAL A 120 -8.29 0.08 4.44
C VAL A 120 -6.82 0.26 4.84
N LEU A 121 -5.90 0.40 3.88
CA LEU A 121 -4.48 0.61 4.15
C LEU A 121 -4.21 1.91 4.91
N PHE A 122 -5.03 2.94 4.71
CA PHE A 122 -4.98 4.16 5.52
C PHE A 122 -5.19 3.87 7.01
N PHE A 123 -6.17 3.02 7.37
CA PHE A 123 -6.37 2.61 8.76
C PHE A 123 -5.21 1.75 9.29
N VAL A 124 -4.59 0.95 8.44
CA VAL A 124 -3.38 0.17 8.79
C VAL A 124 -2.21 1.11 9.12
N ILE A 125 -2.02 2.18 8.35
CA ILE A 125 -1.01 3.21 8.64
C ILE A 125 -1.30 3.89 9.98
N MET A 126 -2.56 4.23 10.28
CA MET A 126 -2.92 4.78 11.59
C MET A 126 -2.56 3.81 12.72
N GLY A 127 -2.87 2.51 12.56
CA GLY A 127 -2.49 1.47 13.51
C GLY A 127 -0.98 1.37 13.73
N MET A 128 -0.19 1.50 12.64
CA MET A 128 1.27 1.55 12.71
C MET A 128 1.75 2.73 13.55
N GLN A 129 1.16 3.91 13.40
CA GLN A 129 1.53 5.09 14.21
C GLN A 129 1.16 4.91 15.69
N CYS A 130 0.01 4.30 15.98
CA CYS A 130 -0.37 3.96 17.35
C CYS A 130 0.63 2.99 18.00
N GLY A 131 1.04 1.95 17.27
CA GLY A 131 2.07 1.01 17.74
C GLY A 131 3.43 1.69 17.98
N GLY A 132 3.85 2.55 17.06
CA GLY A 132 5.09 3.32 17.17
C GLY A 132 5.08 4.23 18.39
N PHE A 133 3.96 4.92 18.63
CA PHE A 133 3.76 5.75 19.82
C PHE A 133 3.88 4.94 21.11
N LEU A 134 3.20 3.79 21.21
CA LEU A 134 3.29 2.92 22.40
C LEU A 134 4.73 2.43 22.64
N THR A 135 5.44 2.09 21.57
CA THR A 135 6.84 1.66 21.65
C THR A 135 7.73 2.76 22.22
N GLN A 136 7.53 4.02 21.80
CA GLN A 136 8.31 5.15 22.27
C GLN A 136 7.91 5.58 23.69
N ALA A 137 6.61 5.57 24.02
CA ALA A 137 6.11 6.01 25.32
C ALA A 137 6.48 5.06 26.46
N PHE A 138 6.59 3.75 26.18
CA PHE A 138 6.86 2.72 27.19
C PHE A 138 8.20 2.00 27.01
N GLY A 139 8.97 2.38 25.99
CA GLY A 139 10.30 1.86 25.70
C GLY A 139 11.36 2.38 26.68
N PRO A 140 12.61 1.91 26.55
CA PRO A 140 13.70 2.52 27.29
C PRO A 140 13.71 4.01 26.95
N ALA A 141 13.76 4.87 27.97
CA ALA A 141 13.93 6.30 27.76
C ALA A 141 15.15 6.46 26.86
N THR A 142 14.95 6.94 25.63
CA THR A 142 16.05 7.41 24.80
C THR A 142 16.81 8.36 25.71
N PRO A 143 18.09 8.07 26.06
CA PRO A 143 18.84 9.04 26.83
C PRO A 143 18.84 10.29 25.97
N MET A 144 18.12 11.32 26.40
CA MET A 144 18.36 12.67 25.93
C MET A 144 19.86 12.83 26.07
N MET A 145 20.57 12.97 24.94
CA MET A 145 22.02 13.14 24.99
C MET A 145 22.31 14.21 26.04
N PRO A 146 23.11 13.92 27.08
CA PRO A 146 23.48 14.91 28.08
C PRO A 146 24.37 15.94 27.38
N GLY A 147 23.74 16.96 26.80
CA GLY A 147 24.39 17.93 25.93
C GLY A 147 23.44 18.95 25.29
N ALA A 148 22.12 18.71 25.28
CA ALA A 148 21.16 19.65 24.69
C ALA A 148 20.66 20.75 25.66
N MET A 149 21.09 20.77 26.93
CA MET A 149 20.76 21.83 27.90
C MET A 149 22.01 22.41 28.55
N GLY A 150 22.87 23.02 27.74
CA GLY A 150 24.10 23.68 28.19
C GLY A 150 24.52 24.77 27.23
N GLY A 151 23.65 25.74 26.98
CA GLY A 151 23.95 26.86 26.09
C GLY A 151 22.77 27.81 25.98
N GLY A 152 22.59 28.66 26.99
CA GLY A 152 21.56 29.70 26.94
C GLY A 152 21.31 30.37 28.28
N LEU A 153 22.12 31.41 28.52
CA LEU A 153 22.05 32.45 29.56
C LEU A 153 22.58 32.07 30.95
#